data_AF-I4ALC1-F1
#
_entry.id   AF-I4ALC1-F1
#
_cell.length_a   1.000
_cell.length_b   1.000
_cell.length_c   1.000
_cell.angle_alpha   90.00
_cell.angle_beta   90.00
_cell.angle_gamma   90.00
#
_symmetry.space_group_name_H-M   'P 1'
#
loop_
_entity.id
_entity.type
_entity.pdbx_description
1 polymer ?
#
loop_
_entity_poly.entity_id
_entity_poly.type
_entity_poly.pdbx_seq_one_letter_code
_entity_poly.pdbx_strand_id
1 'polypeptide(L)'
;MTVIEQKYLKVNKGIMTGSFVQLEIKPNDTEINRIIIDSERSPFRSQGLIEGGHKNWNESAKQALEVALKKINYSNKLDITVKKLEGRIFLDTNNASIGTACILALWKYLEFKPESEIMDKIHEFVKNDWKNEVELIPNFEKIFEK
;
A
#
# COMPACT_ATOMS: atom_id res chain seq x y z
N MET A 1 18.79 4.60 -6.96
CA MET A 1 17.87 4.07 -5.93
C MET A 1 17.20 5.26 -5.29
N THR A 2 15.87 5.22 -5.18
CA THR A 2 15.06 6.32 -4.67
C THR A 2 14.24 5.81 -3.49
N VAL A 3 14.34 6.50 -2.35
CA VAL A 3 13.50 6.22 -1.17
C VAL A 3 12.23 7.04 -1.28
N ILE A 4 11.07 6.39 -1.21
CA ILE A 4 9.76 7.01 -1.27
C ILE A 4 9.02 6.74 0.03
N GLU A 5 8.72 7.81 0.74
CA GLU A 5 7.78 7.80 1.85
C GLU A 5 6.42 8.27 1.38
N GLN A 6 5.39 7.51 1.77
CA GLN A 6 4.01 7.81 1.43
C GLN A 6 3.08 7.50 2.59
N LYS A 7 2.03 8.32 2.70
CA LYS A 7 0.93 8.13 3.62
C LYS A 7 -0.36 7.95 2.85
N TYR A 8 -1.21 7.04 3.32
CA TYR A 8 -2.64 7.11 3.06
C TYR A 8 -3.31 7.67 4.32
N LEU A 9 -4.19 8.67 4.15
CA LEU A 9 -4.94 9.24 5.27
C LEU A 9 -6.34 9.63 4.78
N LYS A 10 -7.37 9.13 5.47
CA LYS A 10 -8.76 9.51 5.20
C LYS A 10 -9.57 9.52 6.49
N VAL A 11 -10.41 10.55 6.63
CA VAL A 11 -11.40 10.63 7.71
C VAL A 11 -12.76 10.20 7.17
N ASN A 12 -13.42 9.29 7.88
CA ASN A 12 -14.76 8.83 7.54
C ASN A 12 -15.62 8.74 8.80
N LYS A 13 -16.71 9.52 8.85
CA LYS A 13 -17.62 9.59 10.01
C LYS A 13 -16.89 9.80 11.36
N GLY A 14 -15.83 10.60 11.37
CA GLY A 14 -15.04 10.90 12.56
C GLY A 14 -13.94 9.87 12.88
N ILE A 15 -13.85 8.76 12.16
CA ILE A 15 -12.78 7.76 12.29
C ILE A 15 -11.67 8.07 11.28
N MET A 16 -10.43 8.14 11.75
CA MET A 16 -9.27 8.38 10.91
C MET A 16 -8.61 7.05 10.53
N THR A 17 -8.69 6.68 9.26
CA THR A 17 -7.98 5.53 8.71
C THR A 17 -6.70 6.00 8.04
N GLY A 18 -5.57 5.33 8.32
CA GLY A 18 -4.33 5.67 7.66
C GLY A 18 -3.24 4.64 7.80
N SER A 19 -2.23 4.80 6.97
CA SER A 19 -1.04 3.95 6.94
C SER A 19 0.16 4.76 6.47
N PHE A 20 1.34 4.36 6.89
CA PHE A 20 2.61 4.91 6.45
C PHE A 20 3.46 3.81 5.84
N VAL A 21 4.06 4.08 4.69
CA VAL A 21 4.96 3.14 4.01
C VAL A 21 6.23 3.83 3.56
N GLN A 22 7.31 3.04 3.52
CA GLN A 22 8.58 3.42 2.93
C GLN A 22 9.01 2.35 1.92
N LEU A 23 9.20 2.77 0.68
CA LEU A 23 9.68 1.94 -0.41
C LEU A 23 11.05 2.42 -0.88
N GLU A 24 11.96 1.49 -1.17
CA GLU A 24 13.15 1.74 -1.98
C GLU A 24 12.88 1.24 -3.39
N ILE A 25 12.95 2.13 -4.38
CA ILE A 25 12.65 1.81 -5.78
C ILE A 25 13.86 2.13 -6.64
N LYS A 26 14.20 1.23 -7.56
CA LYS A 26 15.18 1.47 -8.61
C LYS A 26 14.78 0.77 -9.91
N PRO A 27 15.13 1.32 -11.07
CA PRO A 27 15.10 0.55 -12.31
C PRO A 27 15.99 -0.68 -12.18
N ASN A 28 15.59 -1.77 -12.84
CA ASN A 28 16.40 -2.97 -12.97
C ASN A 28 16.51 -3.35 -14.45
N ASP A 29 17.62 -4.00 -14.79
CA ASP A 29 17.93 -4.44 -16.16
C ASP A 29 17.41 -5.86 -16.45
N THR A 30 16.50 -6.36 -15.61
CA THR A 30 15.90 -7.68 -15.78
C THR A 30 14.59 -7.58 -16.55
N GLU A 31 14.10 -8.71 -17.06
CA GLU A 31 12.82 -8.75 -17.78
C GLU A 31 11.59 -8.74 -16.87
N ILE A 32 11.79 -8.77 -15.53
CA ILE A 32 10.70 -8.88 -14.56
C ILE A 32 10.77 -7.81 -13.46
N ASN A 33 9.60 -7.40 -12.97
CA ASN A 33 9.53 -6.63 -11.73
C ASN A 33 9.87 -7.52 -10.54
N ARG A 34 10.63 -7.01 -9.58
CA ARG A 34 10.95 -7.72 -8.34
C ARG A 34 10.46 -6.92 -7.15
N ILE A 35 9.65 -7.56 -6.30
CA ILE A 35 9.17 -6.98 -5.05
C ILE A 35 9.79 -7.77 -3.89
N ILE A 36 10.58 -7.07 -3.07
CA ILE A 36 11.29 -7.61 -1.92
C ILE A 36 10.60 -7.07 -0.67
N ILE A 37 10.16 -7.97 0.21
CA ILE A 37 9.62 -7.60 1.51
C ILE A 37 10.77 -7.66 2.51
N ASP A 38 11.24 -6.49 2.95
CA ASP A 38 12.28 -6.30 3.96
C ASP A 38 11.77 -5.29 5.00
N SER A 39 10.50 -5.46 5.38
CA SER A 39 9.82 -4.52 6.26
C SER A 39 10.20 -4.79 7.71
N GLU A 40 10.53 -3.72 8.45
CA GLU A 40 10.74 -3.81 9.88
C GLU A 40 9.47 -4.32 10.58
N ARG A 41 9.61 -5.36 11.40
CA ARG A 41 8.51 -5.84 12.25
C ARG A 41 8.44 -4.99 13.51
N SER A 42 7.32 -4.32 13.69
CA SER A 42 6.93 -3.70 14.96
C SER A 42 5.73 -4.46 15.52
N PRO A 43 5.88 -5.19 16.64
CA PRO A 43 4.83 -6.05 17.15
C PRO A 43 3.58 -5.24 17.51
N PHE A 44 2.40 -5.83 17.24
CA PHE A 44 1.13 -5.26 17.69
C PHE A 44 1.09 -5.30 19.21
N ARG A 45 0.97 -4.12 19.84
CA ARG A 45 0.84 -4.00 21.30
C ARG A 45 -0.61 -3.73 21.71
N SER A 46 -1.26 -2.80 21.03
CA SER A 46 -2.69 -2.49 21.16
C SER A 46 -3.16 -1.64 19.98
N GLN A 47 -4.46 -1.56 19.76
CA GLN A 47 -5.06 -0.65 18.78
C GLN A 47 -4.69 0.81 19.11
N GLY A 48 -4.30 1.58 18.09
CA GLY A 48 -3.86 2.96 18.27
C GLY A 48 -2.42 3.12 18.80
N LEU A 49 -1.57 2.08 18.72
CA LEU A 49 -0.12 2.18 18.91
C LEU A 49 0.62 1.94 17.59
N ILE A 50 1.92 2.27 17.55
CA ILE A 50 2.77 1.99 16.40
C ILE A 50 2.94 0.47 16.25
N GLU A 51 2.52 -0.05 15.09
CA GLU A 51 2.65 -1.46 14.71
C GLU A 51 3.05 -1.56 13.24
N GLY A 52 3.63 -2.68 12.82
CA GLY A 52 4.21 -2.77 11.49
C GLY A 52 4.77 -4.13 11.08
N GLY A 53 4.84 -4.35 9.77
CA GLY A 53 5.49 -5.53 9.19
C GLY A 53 4.78 -6.87 9.46
N HIS A 54 3.50 -6.85 9.81
CA HIS A 54 2.69 -8.06 9.99
C HIS A 54 2.62 -8.87 8.69
N LYS A 55 2.43 -10.19 8.81
CA LYS A 55 2.36 -11.09 7.65
C LYS A 55 1.34 -10.62 6.61
N ASN A 56 0.12 -10.29 7.04
CA ASN A 56 -0.95 -9.88 6.13
C ASN A 56 -0.67 -8.51 5.50
N TRP A 57 0.02 -7.63 6.21
CA TRP A 57 0.43 -6.32 5.68
C TRP A 57 1.50 -6.48 4.60
N ASN A 58 2.45 -7.38 4.82
CA ASN A 58 3.47 -7.72 3.84
C ASN A 58 2.87 -8.35 2.58
N GLU A 59 1.91 -9.27 2.74
CA GLU A 59 1.19 -9.88 1.63
C GLU A 59 0.33 -8.86 0.87
N SER A 60 -0.37 -7.98 1.60
CA SER A 60 -1.16 -6.89 1.01
C SER A 60 -0.28 -5.89 0.25
N ALA A 61 0.86 -5.51 0.81
CA ALA A 61 1.82 -4.62 0.15
C ALA A 61 2.36 -5.25 -1.14
N LYS A 62 2.74 -6.53 -1.09
CA LYS A 62 3.22 -7.25 -2.27
C LYS A 62 2.16 -7.30 -3.37
N GLN A 63 0.96 -7.77 -3.05
CA GLN A 63 -0.12 -7.92 -4.02
C GLN A 63 -0.53 -6.57 -4.62
N ALA A 64 -0.63 -5.53 -3.81
CA ALA A 64 -0.98 -4.19 -4.27
C ALA A 64 0.04 -3.62 -5.27
N LEU A 65 1.33 -3.82 -5.01
CA LEU A 65 2.40 -3.43 -5.92
C LEU A 65 2.38 -4.23 -7.23
N GLU A 66 2.16 -5.55 -7.16
CA GLU A 66 2.03 -6.41 -8.35
C GLU A 66 0.88 -5.94 -9.25
N VAL A 67 -0.29 -5.68 -8.68
CA VAL A 67 -1.47 -5.18 -9.39
C VAL A 67 -1.19 -3.81 -10.00
N ALA A 68 -0.62 -2.87 -9.22
CA ALA A 68 -0.34 -1.53 -9.73
C ALA A 68 0.66 -1.54 -10.90
N LEU A 69 1.76 -2.30 -10.79
CA LEU A 69 2.73 -2.45 -11.88
C LEU A 69 2.10 -3.02 -13.15
N LYS A 70 1.19 -4.01 -13.00
CA LYS A 70 0.45 -4.59 -14.12
C LYS A 70 -0.47 -3.57 -14.80
N LYS A 71 -1.07 -2.63 -14.05
CA LYS A 71 -2.03 -1.64 -14.58
C LYS A 71 -1.38 -0.42 -15.21
N ILE A 72 -0.26 0.04 -14.66
CA ILE A 72 0.43 1.25 -15.16
C ILE A 72 1.14 0.99 -16.49
N ASN A 73 1.37 -0.29 -16.85
CA ASN A 73 2.05 -0.71 -18.08
C ASN A 73 3.39 0.02 -18.30
N TYR A 74 4.17 0.17 -17.23
CA TYR A 74 5.45 0.85 -17.27
C TYR A 74 6.50 -0.01 -18.00
N SER A 75 7.23 0.59 -18.95
CA SER A 75 8.14 -0.14 -19.84
C SER A 75 9.35 -0.71 -19.10
N ASN A 76 9.90 0.04 -18.15
CA ASN A 76 11.10 -0.36 -17.42
C ASN A 76 10.71 -1.23 -16.23
N LYS A 77 11.52 -2.25 -15.93
CA LYS A 77 11.29 -3.10 -14.76
C LYS A 77 11.88 -2.47 -13.52
N LEU A 78 11.23 -2.71 -12.38
CA LEU A 78 11.60 -2.12 -11.11
C LEU A 78 11.97 -3.19 -10.08
N ASP A 79 13.01 -2.91 -9.33
CA ASP A 79 13.20 -3.50 -8.00
C ASP A 79 12.54 -2.59 -6.99
N ILE A 80 11.60 -3.13 -6.22
CA ILE A 80 10.88 -2.44 -5.16
C ILE A 80 11.13 -3.20 -3.85
N THR A 81 11.80 -2.55 -2.91
CA THR A 81 11.97 -3.08 -1.56
C THR A 81 11.02 -2.36 -0.61
N VAL A 82 10.15 -3.09 0.06
CA VAL A 82 9.28 -2.57 1.11
C VAL A 82 10.09 -2.52 2.41
N LYS A 83 10.51 -1.33 2.84
CA LYS A 83 11.36 -1.14 4.04
C LYS A 83 10.54 -0.91 5.30
N LYS A 84 9.37 -0.29 5.16
CA LYS A 84 8.51 0.03 6.30
C LYS A 84 7.04 -0.04 5.93
N LEU A 85 6.25 -0.69 6.77
CA LEU A 85 4.79 -0.70 6.76
C LEU A 85 4.34 -0.40 8.18
N GLU A 86 3.64 0.71 8.40
CA GLU A 86 3.36 1.22 9.74
C GLU A 86 1.92 1.71 9.86
N GLY A 87 1.23 1.21 10.89
CA GLY A 87 0.06 1.86 11.48
C GLY A 87 0.51 2.84 12.56
N ARG A 88 -0.15 3.99 12.68
CA ARG A 88 0.24 5.04 13.63
C ARG A 88 -0.77 5.24 14.75
N ILE A 89 -0.31 5.87 15.82
CA ILE A 89 -1.13 6.22 16.98
C ILE A 89 -2.36 7.03 16.54
N PHE A 90 -3.53 6.66 17.07
CA PHE A 90 -4.84 7.24 16.75
C PHE A 90 -5.31 7.05 15.29
N LEU A 91 -4.62 6.23 14.49
CA LEU A 91 -5.06 5.84 13.15
C LEU A 91 -5.47 4.37 13.17
N ASP A 92 -6.68 4.12 12.68
CA ASP A 92 -7.08 2.76 12.34
C ASP A 92 -6.37 2.34 11.04
N THR A 93 -5.69 1.20 11.06
CA THR A 93 -4.92 0.68 9.93
C THR A 93 -5.48 -0.67 9.54
N ASN A 94 -5.86 -0.84 8.27
CA ASN A 94 -6.27 -2.15 7.71
C ASN A 94 -5.40 -2.55 6.53
N ASN A 95 -5.54 -3.81 6.11
CA ASN A 95 -4.78 -4.39 5.00
C ASN A 95 -4.92 -3.56 3.71
N ALA A 96 -6.13 -3.09 3.40
CA ALA A 96 -6.38 -2.27 2.21
C ALA A 96 -5.65 -0.93 2.27
N SER A 97 -5.61 -0.28 3.43
CA SER A 97 -4.91 0.99 3.63
C SER A 97 -3.40 0.85 3.42
N ILE A 98 -2.81 -0.26 3.87
CA ILE A 98 -1.39 -0.57 3.68
C ILE A 98 -1.06 -0.74 2.20
N GLY A 99 -1.79 -1.63 1.51
CA GLY A 99 -1.55 -1.84 0.08
C GLY A 99 -1.82 -0.59 -0.75
N THR A 100 -2.85 0.19 -0.40
CA THR A 100 -3.13 1.49 -1.05
C THR A 100 -1.97 2.46 -0.89
N ALA A 101 -1.38 2.59 0.30
CA ALA A 101 -0.23 3.47 0.49
C ALA A 101 0.98 3.04 -0.37
N CYS A 102 1.18 1.72 -0.57
CA CYS A 102 2.19 1.21 -1.49
C CYS A 102 1.90 1.57 -2.96
N ILE A 103 0.64 1.48 -3.41
CA ILE A 103 0.23 1.91 -4.76
C ILE A 103 0.53 3.40 -4.94
N LEU A 104 0.12 4.24 -3.99
CA LEU A 104 0.36 5.68 -4.02
C LEU A 104 1.86 6.02 -4.02
N ALA A 105 2.68 5.27 -3.28
CA ALA A 105 4.13 5.44 -3.27
C ALA A 105 4.74 5.13 -4.64
N LEU A 106 4.30 4.03 -5.27
CA LEU A 106 4.73 3.68 -6.62
C LEU A 106 4.31 4.74 -7.65
N TRP A 107 3.07 5.22 -7.59
CA TRP A 107 2.60 6.30 -8.46
C TRP A 107 3.40 7.58 -8.29
N LYS A 108 3.73 7.94 -7.04
CA LYS A 108 4.60 9.07 -6.72
C LYS A 108 5.99 8.92 -7.35
N TYR A 109 6.59 7.73 -7.29
CA TYR A 109 7.88 7.45 -7.95
C TYR A 109 7.80 7.58 -9.47
N LEU A 110 6.71 7.09 -10.07
CA LEU A 110 6.49 7.10 -11.51
C LEU A 110 5.93 8.44 -12.03
N GLU A 111 5.73 9.42 -11.15
CA GLU A 111 5.04 10.67 -11.46
C GLU A 111 3.64 10.45 -12.10
N PHE A 112 3.02 9.32 -11.80
CA PHE A 112 1.71 8.93 -12.31
C PHE A 112 0.61 9.68 -11.56
N LYS A 113 -0.27 10.36 -12.31
CA LYS A 113 -1.44 11.07 -11.76
C LYS A 113 -2.71 10.28 -12.11
N PRO A 114 -3.35 9.62 -11.13
CA PRO A 114 -4.59 8.89 -11.38
C PRO A 114 -5.74 9.86 -11.68
N GLU A 115 -6.73 9.38 -12.42
CA GLU A 115 -8.01 10.08 -12.57
C GLU A 115 -8.73 10.21 -11.22
N SER A 116 -9.53 11.27 -11.05
CA SER A 116 -10.25 11.53 -9.80
C SER A 116 -11.15 10.37 -9.36
N GLU A 117 -11.80 9.69 -10.31
CA GLU A 117 -12.65 8.52 -10.05
C GLU A 117 -11.88 7.37 -9.38
N ILE A 118 -10.62 7.14 -9.78
CA ILE A 118 -9.78 6.09 -9.18
C ILE A 118 -9.46 6.42 -7.71
N MET A 119 -9.26 7.70 -7.39
CA MET A 119 -9.02 8.13 -6.01
C MET A 119 -10.25 7.92 -5.13
N ASP A 120 -11.45 8.16 -5.65
CA ASP A 120 -12.70 7.88 -4.93
C ASP A 120 -12.90 6.37 -4.74
N LYS A 121 -12.62 5.56 -5.77
CA LYS A 121 -12.62 4.08 -5.69
C LYS A 121 -11.64 3.57 -4.63
N ILE A 122 -10.44 4.14 -4.53
CA ILE A 122 -9.47 3.82 -3.47
C ILE A 122 -10.08 4.06 -2.08
N HIS A 123 -10.72 5.21 -1.88
CA HIS A 123 -11.29 5.55 -0.57
C HIS A 123 -12.44 4.62 -0.19
N GLU A 124 -13.31 4.28 -1.15
CA GLU A 124 -14.37 3.31 -0.95
C GLU A 124 -13.82 1.90 -0.69
N PHE A 125 -12.80 1.48 -1.44
CA PHE A 125 -12.13 0.20 -1.26
C PHE A 125 -11.58 0.03 0.16
N VAL A 126 -10.80 1.00 0.64
CA VAL A 126 -10.24 0.98 2.00
C VAL A 126 -11.34 0.99 3.06
N LYS A 127 -12.42 1.74 2.84
CA LYS A 127 -13.57 1.78 3.75
C LYS A 127 -14.28 0.43 3.82
N ASN A 128 -14.50 -0.22 2.69
CA ASN A 128 -15.23 -1.48 2.62
C ASN A 128 -14.42 -2.64 3.22
N ASP A 129 -13.09 -2.55 3.21
CA ASP A 129 -12.22 -3.57 3.80
C ASP A 129 -12.42 -3.77 5.31
N TRP A 130 -12.92 -2.75 6.02
CA TRP A 130 -13.26 -2.87 7.45
C TRP A 130 -14.37 -3.89 7.74
N LYS A 131 -15.12 -4.33 6.73
CA LYS A 131 -16.15 -5.37 6.87
C LYS A 131 -15.58 -6.78 6.72
N ASN A 132 -14.32 -6.90 6.31
CA ASN A 132 -13.65 -8.17 6.11
C ASN A 132 -12.93 -8.61 7.39
N GLU A 133 -12.61 -9.90 7.45
CA GLU A 133 -11.72 -10.44 8.49
C GLU A 133 -10.29 -9.89 8.31
N VAL A 134 -9.61 -9.60 9.42
CA VAL A 134 -8.24 -9.03 9.44
C VAL A 134 -7.20 -9.95 8.75
N GLU A 135 -7.55 -11.22 8.61
CA GLU A 135 -6.74 -12.26 7.96
C GLU A 135 -6.85 -12.24 6.44
N LEU A 136 -7.90 -11.62 5.89
CA LEU A 136 -8.12 -11.58 4.46
C LEU A 136 -7.24 -10.52 3.78
N ILE A 137 -6.58 -10.94 2.70
CA ILE A 137 -5.86 -10.04 1.81
C ILE A 137 -6.86 -9.40 0.84
N PRO A 138 -6.96 -8.06 0.79
CA PRO A 138 -7.92 -7.37 -0.06
C PRO A 138 -7.62 -7.58 -1.54
N ASN A 139 -8.64 -7.76 -2.38
CA ASN A 139 -8.44 -7.86 -3.83
C ASN A 139 -8.23 -6.47 -4.48
N PHE A 140 -6.96 -6.05 -4.61
CA PHE A 140 -6.59 -4.74 -5.17
C PHE A 140 -6.95 -4.54 -6.65
N GLU A 141 -7.26 -5.59 -7.42
CA GLU A 141 -7.74 -5.43 -8.81
C GLU A 141 -9.04 -4.61 -8.87
N LYS A 142 -9.88 -4.69 -7.82
CA LYS A 142 -11.15 -3.94 -7.70
C LYS A 142 -11.00 -2.42 -7.75
N ILE A 143 -9.82 -1.89 -7.41
CA ILE A 143 -9.54 -0.44 -7.49
C ILE A 143 -9.57 0.03 -8.96
N PHE A 144 -9.23 -0.86 -9.90
CA PHE A 144 -9.03 -0.56 -11.31
C PHE A 144 -10.15 -1.10 -12.20
N GLU A 145 -11.21 -1.67 -11.63
CA GLU A 145 -12.40 -2.10 -12.37
C GLU A 145 -13.22 -0.87 -12.79
N LYS A 146 -13.85 -0.93 -13.97
CA LYS A 146 -14.70 0.14 -14.51
C LYS A 146 -16.04 0.13 -13.80
#